data_AF-A0A9X4KRJ9-F1
#
_entry.id   AF-A0A9X4KRJ9-F1
#
_cell.length_a   1.000
_cell.length_b   1.000
_cell.length_c   1.000
_cell.angle_alpha   90.00
_cell.angle_beta   90.00
_cell.angle_gamma   90.00
#
_symmetry.space_group_name_H-M   'P 1'
#
loop_
_entity.id
_entity.type
_entity.pdbx_description
1 polymer ?
#
loop_
_entity_poly.entity_id
_entity_poly.type
_entity_poly.pdbx_seq_one_letter_code
_entity_poly.pdbx_strand_id
1 'polypeptide(L)'
;MQTLTITHGDLLGMTSGSLQVASECAITVCPRLLGVKELPRAAREWMQSALSSPDAFREDHYHTAGVRAYRGGDAMKQVNWSATAKTGELLVNRRETMVGGDVTVLLNAELADASTNRRLAGEQFEEAISVAASVAKQALDSGGRAGLIFNGRVQGDDAVPLRIEPARGRSQFYALLEAMSGFEPVVRLELGYLLGDLLQGRMRGANLLLITAFLTPKQELAVRKLRQAGNRVEVMLLYKDRPASRQAAGGTS
;
A
#
# COMPACT_ATOMS: atom_id res chain seq x y z
N MET A 1 -18.70 27.42 -4.69
CA MET A 1 -17.54 27.92 -5.47
C MET A 1 -16.51 28.44 -4.49
N GLN A 2 -15.29 27.92 -4.51
CA GLN A 2 -14.21 28.45 -3.68
C GLN A 2 -13.65 29.71 -4.35
N THR A 3 -13.42 30.76 -3.57
CA THR A 3 -12.93 32.06 -4.09
C THR A 3 -11.56 32.32 -3.49
N LEU A 4 -10.58 32.60 -4.35
CA LEU A 4 -9.25 33.03 -3.91
C LEU A 4 -9.27 34.56 -3.78
N THR A 5 -8.98 35.07 -2.59
CA THR A 5 -8.87 36.52 -2.34
C THR A 5 -7.43 36.94 -2.54
N ILE A 6 -7.14 37.65 -3.63
CA ILE A 6 -5.82 38.23 -3.89
C ILE A 6 -5.83 39.66 -3.39
N THR A 7 -5.08 39.92 -2.32
CA THR A 7 -4.84 41.28 -1.84
C THR A 7 -3.55 41.79 -2.44
N HIS A 8 -3.63 42.88 -3.22
CA HIS A 8 -2.44 43.59 -3.69
C HIS A 8 -2.40 44.99 -3.07
N GLY A 9 -1.21 45.48 -2.79
CA GLY A 9 -1.00 46.83 -2.29
C GLY A 9 0.37 47.37 -2.72
N ASP A 10 0.47 48.68 -2.82
CA ASP A 10 1.76 49.35 -3.08
C ASP A 10 2.55 49.59 -1.77
N LEU A 11 3.84 49.91 -1.92
CA LEU A 11 4.80 50.10 -0.82
C LEU A 11 4.45 51.28 0.11
N LEU A 12 3.56 52.17 -0.34
CA LEU A 12 3.17 53.41 0.35
C LEU A 12 1.75 53.31 0.95
N GLY A 13 1.09 52.16 0.79
CA GLY A 13 -0.27 51.91 1.28
C GLY A 13 -1.35 52.75 0.60
N MET A 14 -1.06 53.38 -0.54
CA MET A 14 -1.97 54.32 -1.19
C MET A 14 -3.02 53.62 -2.05
N THR A 15 -2.67 52.45 -2.59
CA THR A 15 -3.60 51.57 -3.27
C THR A 15 -3.65 50.22 -2.56
N SER A 16 -4.85 49.79 -2.21
CA SER A 16 -5.12 48.41 -1.81
C SER A 16 -6.33 47.92 -2.58
N GLY A 17 -6.15 46.80 -3.28
CA GLY A 17 -7.19 46.17 -4.06
C GLY A 17 -7.33 44.72 -3.61
N SER A 18 -8.57 44.27 -3.47
CA SER A 18 -8.87 42.87 -3.23
C SER A 18 -9.63 42.35 -4.44
N LEU A 19 -9.03 41.40 -5.15
CA LEU A 19 -9.66 40.71 -6.26
C LEU A 19 -10.14 39.36 -5.76
N GLN A 20 -11.45 39.12 -5.80
CA GLN A 20 -12.00 37.78 -5.63
C GLN A 20 -12.03 37.08 -6.97
N VAL A 21 -11.15 36.10 -7.15
CA VAL A 21 -11.11 35.26 -8.34
C VAL A 21 -11.81 33.96 -8.01
N ALA A 22 -12.79 33.58 -8.83
CA ALA A 22 -13.32 32.22 -8.81
C ALA A 22 -12.17 31.28 -9.19
N SER A 23 -11.74 30.45 -8.25
CA SER A 23 -10.63 29.52 -8.45
C SER A 23 -11.11 28.14 -8.07
N GLU A 24 -10.88 27.17 -8.96
CA GLU A 24 -11.05 25.75 -8.67
C GLU A 24 -9.86 25.22 -7.88
N CYS A 25 -9.53 25.90 -6.78
CA CYS A 25 -8.50 25.43 -5.87
C CYS A 25 -9.07 24.26 -5.09
N ALA A 26 -8.44 23.09 -5.17
CA ALA A 26 -8.78 21.91 -4.37
C ALA A 26 -7.63 21.63 -3.40
N ILE A 27 -7.96 21.43 -2.13
CA ILE A 27 -6.99 21.00 -1.11
C ILE A 27 -7.03 19.47 -1.08
N THR A 28 -5.96 18.84 -1.54
CA THR A 28 -5.80 17.39 -1.48
C THR A 28 -5.24 16.99 -0.12
N VAL A 29 -6.00 16.20 0.66
CA VAL A 29 -5.55 15.68 1.95
C VAL A 29 -4.92 14.31 1.73
N CYS A 30 -3.60 14.22 1.85
CA CYS A 30 -2.91 12.94 1.75
C CYS A 30 -3.11 12.10 3.03
N PRO A 31 -3.12 10.76 2.90
CA PRO A 31 -3.19 9.86 4.04
C PRO A 31 -2.05 10.10 5.02
N ARG A 32 -2.34 9.96 6.32
CA ARG A 32 -1.30 9.99 7.34
C ARG A 32 -0.43 8.73 7.22
N LEU A 33 0.88 8.91 7.21
CA LEU A 33 1.84 7.83 7.29
C LEU A 33 2.08 7.44 8.75
N LEU A 34 1.97 6.16 9.04
CA LEU A 34 2.17 5.56 10.35
C LEU A 34 3.61 5.05 10.45
N GLY A 35 4.25 5.28 11.61
CA GLY A 35 5.53 4.64 11.91
C GLY A 35 5.36 3.12 12.05
N VAL A 36 6.44 2.35 11.87
CA VAL A 36 6.38 0.87 11.95
C VAL A 36 5.73 0.41 13.26
N LYS A 37 6.01 1.05 14.39
CA LYS A 37 5.45 0.70 15.70
C LYS A 37 3.94 1.01 15.84
N GLU A 38 3.43 1.96 15.06
CA GLU A 38 2.02 2.37 15.04
C GLU A 38 1.17 1.43 14.18
N LEU A 39 1.79 0.66 13.28
CA LEU A 39 1.08 -0.27 12.43
C LEU A 39 0.44 -1.41 13.25
N PRO A 40 -0.79 -1.83 12.88
CA PRO A 40 -1.44 -2.99 13.47
C PRO A 40 -0.51 -4.20 13.47
N ARG A 41 -0.57 -5.01 14.53
CA ARG A 41 0.35 -6.15 14.72
C ARG A 41 0.33 -7.10 13.51
N ALA A 42 -0.86 -7.42 12.99
CA ALA A 42 -1.01 -8.26 11.81
C ALA A 42 -0.28 -7.69 10.58
N ALA A 43 -0.42 -6.38 10.33
CA ALA A 43 0.31 -5.72 9.24
C ALA A 43 1.83 -5.77 9.45
N ARG A 44 2.32 -5.57 10.68
CA ARG A 44 3.75 -5.68 11.02
C ARG A 44 4.30 -7.07 10.80
N GLU A 45 3.67 -8.09 11.38
CA GLU A 45 4.10 -9.49 11.30
C GLU A 45 4.11 -9.97 9.85
N TRP A 46 3.08 -9.61 9.08
CA TRP A 46 3.00 -9.94 7.67
C TRP A 46 4.09 -9.23 6.86
N MET A 47 4.31 -7.93 7.05
CA MET A 47 5.38 -7.24 6.31
C MET A 47 6.75 -7.84 6.62
N GLN A 48 7.03 -8.22 7.87
CA GLN A 48 8.26 -8.93 8.20
C GLN A 48 8.39 -10.24 7.40
N SER A 49 7.30 -11.00 7.25
CA SER A 49 7.28 -12.23 6.46
C SER A 49 7.39 -11.99 4.94
N ALA A 50 6.67 -10.99 4.41
CA ALA A 50 6.63 -10.65 3.00
C ALA A 50 7.96 -10.05 2.52
N LEU A 51 8.55 -9.17 3.32
CA LEU A 51 9.85 -8.55 3.06
C LEU A 51 11.04 -9.46 3.38
N SER A 52 10.84 -10.60 4.04
CA SER A 52 11.90 -11.59 4.29
C SER A 52 11.93 -12.72 3.27
N SER A 53 11.01 -12.74 2.29
CA SER A 53 10.93 -13.80 1.30
C SER A 53 11.49 -13.40 -0.07
N PRO A 54 12.46 -14.14 -0.61
CA PRO A 54 13.11 -13.82 -1.89
C PRO A 54 12.25 -14.06 -3.14
N ASP A 55 11.02 -14.60 -3.01
CA ASP A 55 10.24 -15.14 -4.14
C ASP A 55 9.10 -14.24 -4.66
N ALA A 56 8.96 -13.01 -4.16
CA ALA A 56 7.89 -12.13 -4.62
C ALA A 56 8.27 -11.42 -5.93
N PHE A 57 7.64 -11.89 -7.01
CA PHE A 57 7.63 -11.30 -8.36
C PHE A 57 9.02 -11.09 -8.98
N ARG A 58 9.57 -12.19 -9.47
CA ARG A 58 10.82 -12.23 -10.25
C ARG A 58 10.63 -11.58 -11.62
N GLU A 59 10.88 -10.28 -11.69
CA GLU A 59 11.52 -9.69 -12.87
C GLU A 59 12.94 -9.31 -12.46
N ASP A 60 13.89 -10.02 -13.08
CA ASP A 60 15.33 -9.91 -12.87
C ASP A 60 15.83 -8.47 -13.09
N HIS A 61 15.82 -7.66 -12.03
CA HIS A 61 16.67 -6.48 -11.94
C HIS A 61 17.80 -6.76 -10.95
N TYR A 62 18.85 -7.41 -11.46
CA TYR A 62 20.14 -7.49 -10.76
C TYR A 62 20.73 -6.08 -10.68
N HIS A 63 20.51 -5.38 -9.56
CA HIS A 63 21.33 -4.22 -9.24
C HIS A 63 22.71 -4.71 -8.81
N THR A 64 23.75 -4.29 -9.54
CA THR A 64 25.14 -4.57 -9.16
C THR A 64 25.53 -3.58 -8.06
N ALA A 65 25.54 -4.02 -6.80
CA ALA A 65 25.89 -3.22 -5.63
C ALA A 65 27.42 -3.05 -5.45
N GLY A 66 28.14 -2.94 -6.58
CA GLY A 66 29.60 -2.92 -6.64
C GLY A 66 30.22 -4.29 -6.95
N VAL A 67 31.54 -4.39 -6.74
CA VAL A 67 32.34 -5.59 -6.98
C VAL A 67 33.04 -6.01 -5.70
N ARG A 68 33.24 -7.32 -5.49
CA ARG A 68 34.04 -7.86 -4.38
C ARG A 68 35.05 -8.89 -4.91
N ALA A 69 36.10 -9.14 -4.13
CA ALA A 69 37.02 -10.23 -4.41
C ALA A 69 36.30 -11.59 -4.46
N TYR A 70 36.66 -12.39 -5.45
CA TYR A 70 36.25 -13.79 -5.61
C TYR A 70 36.69 -14.60 -4.39
N ARG A 71 35.82 -15.49 -3.92
CA ARG A 71 36.13 -16.48 -2.87
C ARG A 71 35.90 -17.87 -3.42
N GLY A 72 36.72 -18.83 -2.99
CA GLY A 72 36.55 -20.24 -3.36
C GLY A 72 35.16 -20.72 -2.95
N GLY A 73 34.28 -20.92 -3.94
CA GLY A 73 32.86 -21.22 -3.74
C GLY A 73 31.92 -20.35 -4.61
N ASP A 74 32.40 -19.22 -5.12
CA ASP A 74 31.64 -18.37 -6.04
C ASP A 74 31.52 -19.03 -7.43
N ALA A 75 30.32 -19.03 -8.01
CA ALA A 75 30.11 -19.60 -9.33
C ALA A 75 30.79 -18.74 -10.41
N MET A 76 31.55 -19.36 -11.32
CA MET A 76 32.28 -18.64 -12.39
C MET A 76 31.40 -17.71 -13.25
N LYS A 77 30.10 -18.03 -13.39
CA LYS A 77 29.11 -17.17 -14.06
C LYS A 77 28.84 -15.83 -13.36
N GLN A 78 29.32 -15.64 -12.13
CA GLN A 78 29.16 -14.42 -11.34
C GLN A 78 30.39 -13.50 -11.42
N VAL A 79 31.46 -13.94 -12.09
CA VAL A 79 32.69 -13.17 -12.30
C VAL A 79 32.40 -12.00 -13.23
N ASN A 80 32.76 -10.81 -12.78
CA ASN A 80 32.77 -9.62 -13.63
C ASN A 80 34.10 -9.58 -14.37
N TRP A 81 34.12 -10.15 -15.57
CA TRP A 81 35.32 -10.22 -16.40
C TRP A 81 35.87 -8.83 -16.76
N SER A 82 35.02 -7.82 -16.91
CA SER A 82 35.44 -6.45 -17.20
C SER A 82 36.20 -5.81 -16.03
N ALA A 83 35.69 -5.98 -14.80
CA ALA A 83 36.38 -5.50 -13.60
C ALA A 83 37.67 -6.30 -13.34
N THR A 84 37.61 -7.62 -13.50
CA THR A 84 38.76 -8.53 -13.34
C THR A 84 39.89 -8.20 -14.31
N ALA A 85 39.58 -7.90 -15.58
CA ALA A 85 40.58 -7.54 -16.58
C ALA A 85 41.29 -6.22 -16.26
N LYS A 86 40.63 -5.29 -15.56
CA LYS A 86 41.21 -3.99 -15.19
C LYS A 86 42.08 -4.05 -13.94
N THR A 87 41.75 -4.92 -12.98
CA THR A 87 42.45 -5.00 -11.70
C THR A 87 43.44 -6.16 -11.61
N GLY A 88 43.34 -7.15 -12.50
CA GLY A 88 44.15 -8.38 -12.45
C GLY A 88 43.72 -9.37 -11.37
N GLU A 89 42.72 -9.02 -10.55
CA GLU A 89 42.17 -9.86 -9.50
C GLU A 89 40.78 -10.36 -9.89
N LEU A 90 40.47 -11.63 -9.61
CA LEU A 90 39.13 -12.17 -9.86
C LEU A 90 38.11 -11.42 -8.99
N LEU A 91 37.25 -10.64 -9.66
CA LEU A 91 36.19 -9.86 -9.04
C LEU A 91 34.83 -10.43 -9.43
N VAL A 92 33.95 -10.59 -8.44
CA VAL A 92 32.55 -10.99 -8.63
C VAL A 92 31.63 -9.82 -8.36
N ASN A 93 30.55 -9.70 -9.13
CA ASN A 93 29.53 -8.69 -8.87
C ASN A 93 28.94 -8.92 -7.47
N ARG A 94 28.99 -7.89 -6.63
CA ARG A 94 28.30 -7.90 -5.34
C ARG A 94 26.81 -7.82 -5.62
N ARG A 95 26.13 -8.95 -5.46
CA ARG A 95 24.68 -9.02 -5.48
C ARG A 95 24.19 -8.59 -4.11
N GLU A 96 23.64 -7.38 -3.99
CA GLU A 96 22.67 -7.14 -2.93
C GLU A 96 21.41 -7.86 -3.35
N THR A 97 21.06 -8.93 -2.63
CA THR A 97 19.69 -9.42 -2.68
C THR A 97 18.84 -8.35 -2.02
N MET A 98 18.31 -7.40 -2.80
CA MET A 98 17.16 -6.63 -2.34
C MET A 98 16.06 -7.65 -2.10
N VAL A 99 15.79 -7.95 -0.82
CA VAL A 99 14.63 -8.71 -0.38
C VAL A 99 13.39 -7.79 -0.45
N GLY A 100 13.25 -7.06 -1.56
CA GLY A 100 12.17 -6.12 -1.77
C GLY A 100 10.89 -6.91 -2.02
N GLY A 101 10.19 -7.29 -0.95
CA GLY A 101 8.92 -7.98 -1.04
C GLY A 101 7.90 -7.09 -1.75
N ASP A 102 7.55 -7.44 -2.98
CA ASP A 102 6.53 -6.73 -3.74
C ASP A 102 5.17 -6.88 -3.06
N VAL A 103 4.45 -5.78 -2.87
CA VAL A 103 3.16 -5.74 -2.16
C VAL A 103 2.09 -5.12 -3.03
N THR A 104 0.91 -5.73 -3.06
CA THR A 104 -0.32 -5.08 -3.55
C THR A 104 -1.30 -4.95 -2.40
N VAL A 105 -1.71 -3.72 -2.08
CA VAL A 105 -2.75 -3.49 -1.08
C VAL A 105 -4.10 -3.55 -1.76
N LEU A 106 -4.99 -4.41 -1.28
CA LEU A 106 -6.40 -4.45 -1.69
C LEU A 106 -7.24 -3.85 -0.57
N LEU A 107 -7.72 -2.63 -0.78
CA LEU A 107 -8.55 -1.93 0.19
C LEU A 107 -10.03 -2.12 -0.18
N ASN A 108 -10.82 -2.62 0.77
CA ASN A 108 -12.26 -2.81 0.61
C ASN A 108 -13.02 -1.59 1.13
N ALA A 109 -13.92 -1.04 0.30
CA ALA A 109 -14.83 0.04 0.63
C ALA A 109 -16.11 -0.43 1.35
N GLU A 110 -16.38 -1.74 1.42
CA GLU A 110 -17.55 -2.25 2.15
C GLU A 110 -17.33 -2.13 3.66
N LEU A 111 -18.02 -1.17 4.29
CA LEU A 111 -17.95 -0.93 5.73
C LEU A 111 -19.09 -1.57 6.54
N ALA A 112 -20.12 -2.10 5.87
CA ALA A 112 -21.31 -2.63 6.54
C ALA A 112 -21.57 -4.09 6.16
N ASP A 113 -21.60 -4.95 7.17
CA ASP A 113 -22.03 -6.34 7.04
C ASP A 113 -23.51 -6.45 7.39
N ALA A 114 -24.35 -6.59 6.37
CA ALA A 114 -25.79 -6.74 6.53
C ALA A 114 -26.17 -8.02 7.30
N SER A 115 -25.35 -9.08 7.24
CA SER A 115 -25.65 -10.36 7.89
C SER A 115 -25.49 -10.30 9.41
N THR A 116 -24.65 -9.40 9.90
CA THR A 116 -24.39 -9.23 11.33
C THR A 116 -24.83 -7.87 11.86
N ASN A 117 -25.47 -7.04 11.02
CA ASN A 117 -25.88 -5.67 11.30
C ASN A 117 -24.73 -4.82 11.90
N ARG A 118 -23.51 -5.06 11.44
CA ARG A 118 -22.30 -4.35 11.88
C ARG A 118 -21.90 -3.33 10.83
N ARG A 119 -21.53 -2.13 11.27
CA ARG A 119 -21.07 -1.03 10.41
C ARG A 119 -19.86 -0.34 11.04
N LEU A 120 -18.80 -0.16 10.27
CA LEU A 120 -17.68 0.69 10.65
C LEU A 120 -17.98 2.16 10.33
N ALA A 121 -17.39 3.05 11.12
CA ALA A 121 -17.44 4.49 10.90
C ALA A 121 -16.35 4.94 9.92
N GLY A 122 -16.49 6.16 9.41
CA GLY A 122 -15.53 6.77 8.48
C GLY A 122 -14.10 6.84 9.04
N GLU A 123 -13.93 7.06 10.34
CA GLU A 123 -12.61 7.10 10.99
C GLU A 123 -11.82 5.79 10.81
N GLN A 124 -12.48 4.62 10.86
CA GLN A 124 -11.78 3.35 10.63
C GLN A 124 -11.39 3.17 9.16
N PHE A 125 -12.13 3.77 8.24
CA PHE A 125 -11.76 3.80 6.84
C PHE A 125 -10.54 4.71 6.60
N GLU A 126 -10.49 5.89 7.22
CA GLU A 126 -9.30 6.75 7.20
C GLU A 126 -8.07 6.08 7.81
N GLU A 127 -8.26 5.32 8.90
CA GLU A 127 -7.19 4.48 9.46
C GLU A 127 -6.74 3.39 8.46
N ALA A 128 -7.68 2.78 7.74
CA ALA A 128 -7.40 1.79 6.69
C ALA A 128 -6.53 2.38 5.57
N ILE A 129 -6.88 3.57 5.08
CA ILE A 129 -6.13 4.31 4.06
C ILE A 129 -4.73 4.64 4.58
N SER A 130 -4.62 5.10 5.83
CA SER A 130 -3.33 5.39 6.48
C SER A 130 -2.44 4.16 6.57
N VAL A 131 -3.00 3.01 6.95
CA VAL A 131 -2.26 1.73 6.96
C VAL A 131 -1.83 1.32 5.55
N ALA A 132 -2.73 1.42 4.56
CA ALA A 132 -2.43 1.11 3.17
C ALA A 132 -1.25 1.93 2.64
N ALA A 133 -1.28 3.24 2.83
CA ALA A 133 -0.22 4.16 2.43
C ALA A 133 1.12 3.82 3.10
N SER A 134 1.08 3.49 4.39
CA SER A 134 2.26 3.18 5.19
C SER A 134 2.92 1.85 4.77
N VAL A 135 2.11 0.83 4.51
CA VAL A 135 2.58 -0.47 4.00
C VAL A 135 3.21 -0.30 2.61
N ALA A 136 2.55 0.45 1.72
CA ALA A 136 3.09 0.76 0.40
C ALA A 136 4.43 1.50 0.49
N LYS A 137 4.52 2.52 1.35
CA LYS A 137 5.77 3.25 1.61
C LYS A 137 6.88 2.31 2.07
N GLN A 138 6.59 1.47 3.06
CA GLN A 138 7.59 0.57 3.63
C GLN A 138 8.10 -0.45 2.58
N ALA A 139 7.22 -0.97 1.73
CA ALA A 139 7.61 -1.84 0.63
C ALA A 139 8.56 -1.13 -0.35
N LEU A 140 8.24 0.11 -0.73
CA LEU A 140 9.07 0.93 -1.62
C LEU A 140 10.42 1.31 -0.99
N ASP A 141 10.43 1.71 0.29
CA ASP A 141 11.65 2.02 1.03
C ASP A 141 12.57 0.80 1.18
N SER A 142 12.00 -0.41 1.19
CA SER A 142 12.76 -1.68 1.25
C SER A 142 13.27 -2.14 -0.13
N GLY A 143 13.06 -1.35 -1.19
CA GLY A 143 13.47 -1.66 -2.56
C GLY A 143 12.50 -2.55 -3.34
N GLY A 144 11.33 -2.86 -2.78
CA GLY A 144 10.25 -3.62 -3.43
C GLY A 144 9.36 -2.74 -4.32
N ARG A 145 8.34 -3.36 -4.92
CA ARG A 145 7.24 -2.71 -5.63
C ARG A 145 6.01 -2.57 -4.73
N ALA A 146 5.22 -1.52 -4.95
CA ALA A 146 3.93 -1.33 -4.30
C ALA A 146 2.84 -1.07 -5.34
N GLY A 147 1.73 -1.80 -5.24
CA GLY A 147 0.51 -1.62 -6.04
C GLY A 147 -0.73 -1.45 -5.15
N LEU A 148 -1.85 -1.08 -5.77
CA LEU A 148 -3.09 -0.79 -5.08
C LEU A 148 -4.29 -1.27 -5.90
N ILE A 149 -5.24 -1.89 -5.21
CA ILE A 149 -6.55 -2.24 -5.74
C ILE A 149 -7.59 -1.69 -4.78
N PHE A 150 -8.56 -0.95 -5.31
CA PHE A 150 -9.64 -0.38 -4.52
C PHE A 150 -10.98 -0.55 -5.25
N ASN A 151 -11.99 -1.06 -4.54
CA ASN A 151 -13.31 -1.37 -5.09
C ASN A 151 -14.37 -0.30 -4.82
N GLY A 152 -13.97 0.83 -4.23
CA GLY A 152 -14.84 1.95 -3.94
C GLY A 152 -14.77 3.07 -4.97
N ARG A 153 -15.41 4.20 -4.65
CA ARG A 153 -15.40 5.43 -5.44
C ARG A 153 -14.13 6.22 -5.19
N VAL A 154 -13.54 6.71 -6.27
CA VAL A 154 -12.39 7.62 -6.24
C VAL A 154 -12.85 8.95 -6.82
N GLN A 155 -12.57 10.05 -6.12
CA GLN A 155 -12.93 11.38 -6.59
C GLN A 155 -12.17 11.70 -7.89
N GLY A 156 -12.92 11.99 -8.96
CA GLY A 156 -12.33 12.34 -10.27
C GLY A 156 -11.85 11.15 -11.10
N ASP A 157 -12.08 9.91 -10.66
CA ASP A 157 -11.73 8.70 -11.40
C ASP A 157 -12.90 7.69 -11.37
N ASP A 158 -13.34 7.27 -12.55
CA ASP A 158 -14.47 6.36 -12.75
C ASP A 158 -14.04 4.88 -12.88
N ALA A 159 -12.74 4.57 -12.76
CA ALA A 159 -12.24 3.21 -12.81
C ALA A 159 -12.82 2.32 -11.70
N VAL A 160 -13.33 1.14 -12.07
CA VAL A 160 -13.93 0.18 -11.14
C VAL A 160 -13.49 -1.24 -11.49
N PRO A 161 -12.67 -1.91 -10.65
CA PRO A 161 -11.94 -1.33 -9.52
C PRO A 161 -10.87 -0.35 -10.00
N LEU A 162 -10.46 0.60 -9.15
CA LEU A 162 -9.20 1.28 -9.37
C LEU A 162 -8.07 0.26 -9.19
N ARG A 163 -7.18 0.18 -10.18
CA ARG A 163 -6.02 -0.72 -10.15
C ARG A 163 -4.76 0.01 -10.57
N ILE A 164 -3.82 0.10 -9.64
CA ILE A 164 -2.47 0.61 -9.86
C ILE A 164 -1.51 -0.56 -9.72
N GLU A 165 -0.89 -0.95 -10.83
CA GLU A 165 0.05 -2.07 -10.85
C GLU A 165 1.28 -1.80 -9.98
N PRO A 166 1.88 -2.84 -9.37
CA PRO A 166 3.09 -2.68 -8.59
C PRO A 166 4.22 -2.08 -9.42
N ALA A 167 4.75 -0.95 -8.97
CA ALA A 167 5.97 -0.35 -9.51
C ALA A 167 6.90 0.11 -8.39
N ARG A 168 8.11 0.55 -8.73
CA ARG A 168 9.13 1.02 -7.78
C ARG A 168 9.26 2.54 -7.80
N GLY A 169 9.92 3.07 -6.77
CA GLY A 169 10.43 4.43 -6.75
C GLY A 169 9.44 5.48 -6.22
N ARG A 170 9.90 6.73 -6.21
CA ARG A 170 9.19 7.86 -5.58
C ARG A 170 7.95 8.28 -6.36
N SER A 171 7.99 8.23 -7.70
CA SER A 171 6.83 8.53 -8.55
C SER A 171 5.67 7.59 -8.23
N GLN A 172 5.94 6.29 -8.06
CA GLN A 172 4.93 5.34 -7.64
C GLN A 172 4.34 5.70 -6.29
N PHE A 173 5.17 6.07 -5.32
CA PHE A 173 4.67 6.46 -4.00
C PHE A 173 3.71 7.65 -4.07
N TYR A 174 4.05 8.68 -4.85
CA TYR A 174 3.18 9.85 -5.03
C TYR A 174 1.88 9.49 -5.75
N ALA A 175 1.92 8.66 -6.80
CA ALA A 175 0.72 8.20 -7.51
C ALA A 175 -0.23 7.43 -6.58
N LEU A 176 0.31 6.60 -5.68
CA LEU A 176 -0.48 5.89 -4.69
C LEU A 176 -1.12 6.84 -3.67
N LEU A 177 -0.39 7.85 -3.17
CA LEU A 177 -0.95 8.84 -2.23
C LEU A 177 -2.01 9.72 -2.89
N GLU A 178 -1.78 10.12 -4.14
CA GLU A 178 -2.73 10.91 -4.93
C GLU A 178 -4.04 10.14 -5.12
N ALA A 179 -3.97 8.88 -5.55
CA ALA A 179 -5.16 8.04 -5.66
C ALA A 179 -5.89 7.89 -4.30
N MET A 180 -5.15 7.57 -3.24
CA MET A 180 -5.72 7.36 -1.90
C MET A 180 -6.38 8.62 -1.32
N SER A 181 -5.93 9.81 -1.72
CA SER A 181 -6.51 11.08 -1.26
C SER A 181 -7.94 11.32 -1.77
N GLY A 182 -8.32 10.67 -2.86
CA GLY A 182 -9.66 10.73 -3.44
C GLY A 182 -10.57 9.58 -3.00
N PHE A 183 -10.12 8.69 -2.10
CA PHE A 183 -10.90 7.50 -1.73
C PHE A 183 -12.11 7.85 -0.90
N GLU A 184 -13.24 7.23 -1.25
CA GLU A 184 -14.46 7.35 -0.48
C GLU A 184 -15.03 5.98 -0.11
N PRO A 185 -15.68 5.85 1.06
CA PRO A 185 -16.31 4.60 1.51
C PRO A 185 -17.65 4.34 0.80
N VAL A 186 -17.65 4.48 -0.52
CA VAL A 186 -18.79 4.23 -1.41
C VAL A 186 -18.41 3.05 -2.30
N VAL A 187 -19.06 1.91 -2.10
CA VAL A 187 -18.77 0.68 -2.85
C VAL A 187 -19.20 0.86 -4.30
N ARG A 188 -18.30 0.52 -5.25
CA ARG A 188 -18.57 0.51 -6.69
C ARG A 188 -18.57 -0.91 -7.26
N LEU A 189 -17.81 -1.81 -6.66
CA LEU A 189 -17.78 -3.25 -6.98
C LEU A 189 -17.75 -4.05 -5.68
N GLU A 190 -18.62 -5.05 -5.54
CA GLU A 190 -18.56 -5.89 -4.33
C GLU A 190 -17.27 -6.70 -4.30
N LEU A 191 -16.66 -6.82 -3.12
CA LEU A 191 -15.43 -7.56 -2.87
C LEU A 191 -15.55 -9.01 -3.35
N GLY A 192 -16.74 -9.61 -3.27
CA GLY A 192 -16.99 -10.96 -3.78
C GLY A 192 -16.69 -11.10 -5.28
N TYR A 193 -17.15 -10.13 -6.09
CA TYR A 193 -16.86 -10.08 -7.52
C TYR A 193 -15.38 -9.79 -7.78
N LEU A 194 -14.79 -8.83 -7.06
CA LEU A 194 -13.38 -8.50 -7.19
C LEU A 194 -12.46 -9.70 -6.90
N LEU A 195 -12.71 -10.44 -5.82
CA LEU A 195 -11.96 -11.66 -5.51
C LEU A 195 -12.17 -12.74 -6.58
N GLY A 196 -13.38 -12.82 -7.15
CA GLY A 196 -13.68 -13.68 -8.28
C GLY A 196 -12.87 -13.34 -9.53
N ASP A 197 -12.77 -12.06 -9.87
CA ASP A 197 -11.95 -11.56 -10.98
C ASP A 197 -10.47 -11.87 -10.78
N LEU A 198 -9.93 -11.63 -9.58
CA LEU A 198 -8.53 -11.96 -9.25
C LEU A 198 -8.20 -13.45 -9.38
N LEU A 199 -9.16 -14.32 -9.06
CA LEU A 199 -9.03 -15.77 -9.26
C LEU A 199 -9.01 -16.14 -10.75
N GLN A 200 -9.80 -15.46 -11.58
CA GLN A 200 -9.87 -15.68 -13.02
C GLN A 200 -8.64 -15.13 -13.76
N GLY A 201 -8.15 -13.96 -13.35
CA GLY A 201 -6.97 -13.29 -13.89
C GLY A 201 -5.64 -14.04 -13.67
N ARG A 202 -5.68 -15.22 -13.03
CA ARG A 202 -4.52 -16.08 -12.75
C ARG A 202 -3.36 -15.34 -12.09
N MET A 203 -3.66 -14.39 -11.20
CA MET A 203 -2.66 -13.83 -10.29
C MET A 203 -1.96 -14.98 -9.56
N ARG A 204 -0.63 -15.06 -9.68
CA ARG A 204 0.21 -16.09 -9.04
C ARG A 204 1.45 -15.44 -8.46
N GLY A 205 1.85 -15.89 -7.27
CA GLY A 205 3.05 -15.39 -6.59
C GLY A 205 2.93 -13.95 -6.09
N ALA A 206 1.73 -13.36 -6.05
CA ALA A 206 1.52 -12.01 -5.53
C ALA A 206 1.47 -12.01 -3.99
N ASN A 207 2.03 -10.96 -3.36
CA ASN A 207 1.78 -10.68 -1.95
C ASN A 207 0.67 -9.63 -1.86
N LEU A 208 -0.48 -10.04 -1.33
CA LEU A 208 -1.68 -9.24 -1.20
C LEU A 208 -1.94 -8.95 0.28
N LEU A 209 -2.08 -7.67 0.62
CA LEU A 209 -2.67 -7.25 1.89
C LEU A 209 -4.10 -6.83 1.64
N LEU A 210 -5.06 -7.66 2.04
CA LEU A 210 -6.48 -7.36 2.01
C LEU A 210 -6.87 -6.62 3.30
N ILE A 211 -7.25 -5.36 3.17
CA ILE A 211 -7.78 -4.55 4.25
C ILE A 211 -9.30 -4.48 4.10
N THR A 212 -10.05 -5.02 5.06
CA THR A 212 -11.52 -5.12 4.95
C THR A 212 -12.21 -5.01 6.29
N ALA A 213 -13.45 -4.52 6.31
CA ALA A 213 -14.26 -4.46 7.53
C ALA A 213 -14.71 -5.86 8.01
N PHE A 214 -15.05 -6.74 7.07
CA PHE A 214 -15.54 -8.08 7.31
C PHE A 214 -15.20 -9.01 6.14
N LEU A 215 -15.44 -10.31 6.34
CA LEU A 215 -15.46 -11.30 5.27
C LEU A 215 -16.69 -12.19 5.43
N THR A 216 -17.40 -12.44 4.34
CA THR A 216 -18.43 -13.48 4.28
C THR A 216 -17.79 -14.86 4.07
N PRO A 217 -18.46 -15.98 4.40
CA PRO A 217 -17.92 -17.32 4.16
C PRO A 217 -17.52 -17.57 2.70
N LYS A 218 -18.24 -16.98 1.74
CA LYS A 218 -17.89 -17.05 0.31
C LYS A 218 -16.59 -16.29 0.00
N GLN A 219 -16.40 -15.10 0.57
CA GLN A 219 -15.18 -14.31 0.39
C GLN A 219 -13.98 -14.99 1.09
N GLU A 220 -14.16 -15.56 2.28
CA GLU A 220 -13.12 -16.36 2.93
C GLU A 220 -12.66 -17.53 2.07
N LEU A 221 -13.62 -18.25 1.46
CA LEU A 221 -13.30 -19.34 0.53
C LEU A 221 -12.52 -18.82 -0.69
N ALA A 222 -12.87 -17.65 -1.23
CA ALA A 222 -12.14 -17.04 -2.33
C ALA A 222 -10.70 -16.66 -1.94
N VAL A 223 -10.50 -16.07 -0.74
CA VAL A 223 -9.17 -15.79 -0.19
C VAL A 223 -8.35 -17.07 -0.04
N ARG A 224 -8.95 -18.16 0.46
CA ARG A 224 -8.28 -19.48 0.54
C ARG A 224 -7.88 -20.00 -0.83
N LYS A 225 -8.74 -19.87 -1.84
CA LYS A 225 -8.42 -20.25 -3.23
C LYS A 225 -7.27 -19.41 -3.81
N LEU A 226 -7.23 -18.11 -3.55
CA LEU A 226 -6.11 -17.24 -3.95
C LEU A 226 -4.80 -17.71 -3.32
N ARG A 227 -4.84 -18.10 -2.04
CA ARG A 227 -3.68 -18.68 -1.35
C ARG A 227 -3.24 -20.01 -1.98
N GLN A 228 -4.18 -20.90 -2.27
CA GLN A 228 -3.90 -22.18 -2.95
C GLN A 228 -3.35 -22.00 -4.36
N ALA A 229 -3.68 -20.90 -5.04
CA ALA A 229 -3.12 -20.54 -6.33
C ALA A 229 -1.66 -20.01 -6.25
N GLY A 230 -1.06 -20.00 -5.07
CA GLY A 230 0.34 -19.59 -4.84
C GLY A 230 0.51 -18.12 -4.48
N ASN A 231 -0.57 -17.40 -4.19
CA ASN A 231 -0.49 -16.02 -3.68
C ASN A 231 -0.35 -16.03 -2.16
N ARG A 232 0.34 -15.04 -1.61
CA ARG A 232 0.34 -14.78 -0.18
C ARG A 232 -0.69 -13.72 0.11
N VAL A 233 -1.83 -14.12 0.67
CA VAL A 233 -2.90 -13.18 1.02
C VAL A 233 -2.96 -13.04 2.52
N GLU A 234 -2.70 -11.84 3.03
CA GLU A 234 -2.98 -11.47 4.42
C GLU A 234 -4.27 -10.70 4.51
N VAL A 235 -5.03 -10.92 5.57
CA VAL A 235 -6.29 -10.21 5.81
C VAL A 235 -6.15 -9.39 7.07
N MET A 236 -6.26 -8.07 6.94
CA MET A 236 -6.39 -7.15 8.05
C MET A 236 -7.85 -6.74 8.19
N LEU A 237 -8.48 -7.20 9.26
CA LEU A 237 -9.81 -6.75 9.64
C LEU A 237 -9.72 -5.37 10.30
N LEU A 238 -10.53 -4.42 9.84
CA LEU A 238 -10.54 -3.05 10.35
C LEU A 238 -11.13 -2.92 11.76
N TYR A 239 -11.83 -3.94 12.24
CA TYR A 239 -12.31 -3.97 13.61
C TYR A 239 -11.15 -4.32 14.57
N LYS A 240 -10.80 -3.38 15.45
CA LYS A 240 -10.07 -3.70 16.68
C LYS A 240 -11.08 -4.34 17.63
N ASP A 241 -10.83 -5.55 18.10
CA ASP A 241 -11.42 -6.00 19.36
C ASP A 241 -11.04 -4.96 20.41
N ARG A 242 -11.97 -4.05 20.74
CA ARG A 242 -11.88 -3.33 22.00
C ARG A 242 -11.96 -4.43 23.06
N PRO A 243 -10.93 -4.65 23.90
CA PRO A 243 -11.11 -5.50 25.06
C PRO A 243 -12.31 -4.94 25.81
N ALA A 244 -13.29 -5.80 26.09
CA ALA A 244 -14.48 -5.43 26.85
C ALA A 244 -14.01 -4.60 28.03
N SER A 245 -14.39 -3.32 28.05
CA SER A 245 -14.16 -2.45 29.20
C SER A 245 -14.69 -3.22 30.39
N ARG A 246 -13.78 -3.67 31.27
CA ARG A 246 -14.11 -4.18 32.60
C ARG A 246 -15.08 -3.15 33.15
N GLN A 247 -16.36 -3.50 33.19
CA GLN A 247 -17.32 -2.73 33.96
C GLN A 247 -16.70 -2.61 35.33
N ALA A 248 -16.45 -1.37 35.73
CA ALA A 248 -16.12 -1.05 37.09
C ALA A 248 -17.19 -1.73 37.93
N ALA A 249 -16.78 -2.78 38.66
CA ALA A 249 -17.51 -3.24 39.83
C ALA A 249 -17.38 -2.14 40.89
N GLY A 250 -18.06 -1.02 40.64
CA GLY A 250 -18.49 -0.07 41.65
C GLY A 250 -19.91 -0.50 42.03
N GLY A 251 -20.05 -1.12 43.19
CA GLY A 251 -21.34 -1.60 43.67
C GLY A 251 -21.21 -2.37 44.97
N THR A 252 -21.09 -1.61 46.06
CA THR A 252 -21.66 -1.88 47.40
C THR A 252 -21.33 -3.21 48.09
N SER A 253 -20.46 -3.15 49.10
CA SER A 253 -20.85 -3.18 50.53
C SER A 253 -19.65 -2.90 51.43
#